data_AF-A0A1Z5SHM0-F1
#
_entry.id   AF-A0A1Z5SHM0-F1
#
_cell.length_a   1.000
_cell.length_b   1.000
_cell.length_c   1.000
_cell.angle_alpha   90.00
_cell.angle_beta   90.00
_cell.angle_gamma   90.00
#
_symmetry.space_group_name_H-M   'P 1'
#
loop_
_entity.id
_entity.type
_entity.pdbx_description
1 polymer ?
#
loop_
_entity_poly.entity_id
_entity_poly.type
_entity_poly.pdbx_seq_one_letter_code
_entity_poly.pdbx_strand_id
1 'polypeptide(L)' 'MKQLIEGEDYYKLPDGRLVFSEKYHLERGYCCGKGCLCCPYEYINVDNPEKRQRLLEKRQQHGQSN' A
#
# COMPACT_ATOMS: atom_id res chain seq x y z
N MET A 1 15.88 -15.28 5.44
CA MET A 1 15.12 -14.73 4.29
C MET A 1 13.66 -14.97 4.58
N LYS A 2 12.86 -13.92 4.70
CA LYS A 2 11.42 -14.06 4.92
C LYS A 2 10.77 -14.35 3.57
N GLN A 3 10.09 -15.47 3.44
CA GLN A 3 9.33 -15.77 2.23
C GLN A 3 8.03 -14.98 2.27
N LEU A 4 7.70 -14.33 1.16
CA LEU A 4 6.45 -13.61 0.99
C LEU A 4 5.37 -14.61 0.59
N ILE A 5 4.26 -14.65 1.32
CA ILE A 5 3.16 -15.55 1.05
C ILE A 5 2.08 -14.81 0.25
N GLU A 6 1.75 -15.34 -0.93
CA GLU A 6 0.62 -14.85 -1.73
C GLU A 6 -0.70 -15.13 -0.98
N GLY A 7 -1.51 -14.09 -0.77
CA GLY A 7 -2.73 -14.11 0.03
C GLY A 7 -2.57 -13.56 1.45
N GLU A 8 -1.36 -13.60 2.03
CA GLU A 8 -1.09 -13.01 3.35
C GLU A 8 -0.28 -11.71 3.26
N ASP A 9 0.86 -11.74 2.59
CA ASP A 9 1.78 -10.60 2.50
C ASP A 9 1.50 -9.72 1.27
N TYR A 10 1.03 -10.35 0.19
CA TYR A 10 0.63 -9.66 -1.03
C TYR A 10 -0.42 -10.46 -1.80
N TYR A 11 -1.16 -9.78 -2.65
CA TYR A 11 -2.08 -10.39 -3.60
C TYR A 11 -1.93 -9.71 -4.96
N LYS A 12 -2.28 -10.45 -6.02
CA LYS A 12 -2.29 -9.92 -7.38
C LYS A 12 -3.70 -9.52 -7.73
N LEU A 13 -3.85 -8.30 -8.22
CA LEU A 13 -5.09 -7.84 -8.79
C LEU A 13 -5.24 -8.40 -10.22
N PRO A 14 -6.48 -8.51 -10.74
CA PRO A 14 -6.73 -8.95 -12.12
C PRO A 14 -6.08 -8.06 -13.19
N ASP A 15 -5.74 -6.82 -12.84
CA ASP A 15 -5.03 -5.86 -13.68
C ASP A 15 -3.50 -6.11 -13.75
N GLY A 16 -3.01 -7.18 -13.10
CA GLY A 16 -1.60 -7.54 -13.05
C GLY A 16 -0.78 -6.78 -12.03
N ARG A 17 -1.38 -5.92 -11.21
CA ARG A 17 -0.67 -5.19 -10.14
C ARG A 17 -0.52 -6.05 -8.90
N LEU A 18 0.65 -5.95 -8.29
CA LEU A 18 0.94 -6.61 -7.02
C LEU A 18 0.67 -5.63 -5.87
N VAL A 19 -0.27 -5.98 -5.01
CA VAL A 19 -0.65 -5.17 -3.85
C VAL A 19 -0.19 -5.89 -2.60
N PHE A 20 0.65 -5.22 -1.83
CA PHE A 20 1.07 -5.71 -0.53
C PHE A 20 -0.01 -5.45 0.52
N SER A 21 -0.20 -6.40 1.42
CA SER A 21 -1.13 -6.28 2.53
C SER A 21 -0.60 -5.30 3.59
N GLU A 22 -1.51 -4.84 4.44
CA GLU A 22 -1.14 -4.02 5.59
C GLU A 22 -0.19 -4.77 6.54
N LYS A 23 -0.40 -6.08 6.73
CA LYS A 23 0.46 -6.96 7.54
C LYS A 23 1.91 -6.90 7.07
N TYR A 24 2.14 -7.06 5.76
CA TYR A 24 3.49 -6.95 5.21
C TYR A 24 4.12 -5.58 5.46
N HIS A 25 3.35 -4.50 5.36
CA HIS A 25 3.84 -3.16 5.64
C HIS A 25 4.14 -2.92 7.13
N LEU A 26 3.36 -3.51 8.04
CA LEU A 26 3.61 -3.48 9.48
C LEU A 26 4.87 -4.28 9.83
N GLU A 27 5.02 -5.48 9.28
CA GLU A 27 6.21 -6.32 9.49
C GLU A 27 7.47 -5.70 8.90
N ARG A 28 7.36 -4.97 7.78
CA ARG A 28 8.44 -4.17 7.21
C ARG A 28 8.85 -3.03 8.15
N GLY A 29 7.93 -2.52 8.97
CA GLY A 29 8.21 -1.51 10.00
C GLY A 29 8.46 -0.08 9.49
N TYR A 30 8.32 0.18 8.18
CA TYR A 30 8.49 1.54 7.64
C TYR A 30 7.70 1.81 6.36
N CYS A 31 7.37 3.09 6.14
CA CYS A 31 6.77 3.57 4.91
C CYS A 31 7.81 3.66 3.79
N CYS A 32 7.56 3.00 2.65
CA CYS A 32 8.51 2.99 1.53
C CYS A 32 8.38 4.17 0.54
N GLY A 33 7.42 5.08 0.75
CA GLY A 33 7.22 6.25 -0.12
C GLY A 33 6.69 5.95 -1.53
N LYS A 34 6.32 4.69 -1.84
CA LYS A 34 5.90 4.28 -3.19
C LYS A 34 4.41 4.46 -3.48
N GLY A 35 3.60 4.86 -2.50
CA GLY A 35 2.16 5.08 -2.72
C GLY A 35 1.33 3.78 -2.79
N CYS A 36 1.60 2.80 -1.93
CA CYS A 36 0.86 1.54 -1.85
C CYS A 36 -0.61 1.75 -1.43
N LEU A 37 -1.54 0.96 -1.96
CA LEU A 37 -2.98 1.11 -1.66
C LEU A 37 -3.31 0.89 -0.18
N CYS A 38 -2.71 -0.11 0.45
CA CYS A 38 -2.93 -0.48 1.85
C CYS A 38 -1.84 0.07 2.79
N CYS A 39 -1.35 1.29 2.56
CA CYS A 39 -0.29 1.86 3.40
C CYS A 39 -0.82 2.20 4.81
N PRO A 40 -0.32 1.56 5.89
CA PRO A 40 -0.76 1.89 7.25
C PRO A 40 -0.19 3.23 7.74
N TYR A 41 0.89 3.70 7.12
CA TYR A 41 1.62 4.89 7.56
C TYR A 41 1.20 6.17 6.83
N GLU A 42 0.03 6.21 6.19
CA GLU A 42 -0.51 7.42 5.53
C GLU A 42 0.51 8.14 4.63
N TYR A 43 1.35 7.37 3.94
CA TYR A 43 2.37 7.89 3.02
C TYR A 43 3.34 8.90 3.63
N ILE A 44 3.67 8.78 4.94
CA ILE A 44 4.58 9.73 5.64
C ILE A 44 5.93 9.93 4.96
N ASN A 45 6.42 8.93 4.22
CA ASN A 45 7.73 8.95 3.56
C ASN A 45 7.63 9.34 2.07
N VAL A 46 6.56 10.03 1.68
CA VAL A 46 6.42 10.64 0.35
C VAL A 46 6.86 12.09 0.48
N ASP A 47 8.01 12.43 -0.13
CA ASP A 47 8.64 13.75 0.02
C ASP A 47 7.77 14.91 -0.48
N ASN A 48 6.96 14.66 -1.50
CA ASN A 48 6.08 15.67 -2.07
C ASN A 48 4.70 15.67 -1.37
N PRO A 49 4.33 16.76 -0.68
CA PRO A 49 3.07 16.85 0.07
C PRO A 49 1.83 16.80 -0.83
N GLU A 50 1.87 17.38 -2.04
CA GLU A 50 0.76 17.30 -2.99
C GLU A 50 0.55 15.86 -3.48
N LYS A 51 1.65 15.14 -3.73
CA LYS A 51 1.58 13.73 -4.11
C LYS A 51 1.00 12.89 -2.98
N ARG A 52 1.41 13.14 -1.73
CA ARG A 52 0.86 12.49 -0.53
C ARG A 52 -0.65 12.72 -0.43
N GLN A 53 -1.12 13.96 -0.58
CA GLN A 53 -2.53 14.30 -0.53
C GLN A 53 -3.34 13.51 -1.57
N ARG A 54 -2.88 13.49 -2.83
CA ARG A 54 -3.53 12.72 -3.91
C ARG A 54 -3.60 11.23 -3.62
N LEU A 55 -2.60 10.66 -2.93
CA LEU A 55 -2.60 9.24 -2.55
C LEU A 55 -3.61 8.95 -1.44
N LEU A 56 -3.73 9.85 -0.46
CA LEU A 56 -4.75 9.76 0.61
C LEU A 56 -6.17 9.83 0.03
N GLU A 57 -6.40 10.73 -0.92
CA GLU A 57 -7.68 10.85 -1.64
C GLU A 57 -7.99 9.59 -2.46
N LYS A 58 -7.01 9.05 -3.19
CA LYS A 58 -7.17 7.81 -3.97
C LYS A 58 -7.49 6.58 -3.10
N ARG A 59 -7.02 6.55 -1.84
CA ARG A 59 -7.36 5.49 -0.88
C ARG A 59 -8.86 5.45 -0.60
N GLN A 60 -9.51 6.61 -0.52
CA GLN A 60 -10.97 6.71 -0.31
C GLN A 60 -11.75 6.17 -1.51
N GLN A 61 -11.23 6.37 -2.73
CA GLN A 61 -11.86 5.90 -3.97
C GLN A 61 -11.72 4.38 -4.18
N HIS A 62 -10.58 3.79 -3.82
CA HIS A 62 -10.38 2.33 -3.96
C HIS A 62 -11.04 1.52 -2.83
N GLY A 63 -11.51 2.17 -1.75
CA GLY A 63 -12.36 1.56 -0.72
C GLY A 63 -13.80 1.33 -1.17
N GLN A 64 -14.19 1.75 -2.38
CA GLN A 64 -15.47 1.45 -3.00
C GLN A 64 -15.33 0.33 -4.03
N SER A 65 -14.91 -0.84 -3.57
CA SER A 65 -15.28 -2.09 -4.24
C SER A 65 -16.39 -2.68 -3.38
N ASN A 66 -17.63 -2.23 -3.60
CA ASN A 66 -18.81 -2.97 -3.17
C ASN A 66 -19.15 -4.01 -4.23
#